data_AF-A0A9D1T406-F1
#
_entry.id   AF-A0A9D1T406-F1
#
_cell.length_a   1.000
_cell.length_b   1.000
_cell.length_c   1.000
_cell.angle_alpha   90.00
_cell.angle_beta   90.00
_cell.angle_gamma   90.00
#
_symmetry.space_group_name_H-M   'P 1'
#
loop_
_entity.id
_entity.type
_entity.pdbx_description
1 polymer ?
#
loop_
_entity_poly.entity_id
_entity_poly.type
_entity_poly.pdbx_seq_one_letter_code
_entity_poly.pdbx_strand_id
1 'polypeptide(L)'
;MPNYQGQSCVSCSSPFKDGDDIVVCPQCGSPYHRECYKKEGGCINTSLHEQGEGWTPIDTKNQESCEDSAKAHKTAVCRVCGQENSAEAPFCSKCGAPINMEKASGSFYEQMKNENGRQSGQPFFTDFGIPLFGSERYTLETDLDGNTAGEYTSYVGNNWIYFIPKFMRFAKRNRVSFNFSAFIFPHLYFFYRKMIPEGVLMLIGTILTSIPSTLFTFIEMGYLPSLSYILDSPLFQNIYLISSFLFYALRLAAGVFANWLYYRKAKREIAKIKEKGQVLAAGDSPMLSSPKNEAIRAAGGTSVIYLAFAAVAYMILSLLVILVAML
;
A
#
# COMPACT_ATOMS: atom_id res chain seq x y z
N MET A 1 26.82 49.29 -16.57
CA MET A 1 25.49 48.89 -16.05
C MET A 1 25.58 47.42 -15.66
N PRO A 2 25.07 47.00 -14.49
CA PRO A 2 25.07 45.58 -14.13
C PRO A 2 24.26 44.81 -15.17
N ASN A 3 24.86 43.78 -15.76
CA ASN A 3 24.24 43.02 -16.85
C ASN A 3 23.38 41.91 -16.23
N TYR A 4 22.06 42.09 -16.20
CA TYR A 4 21.10 41.09 -15.68
C TYR A 4 20.71 40.05 -16.75
N GLN A 5 21.45 39.97 -17.85
CA GLN A 5 21.29 38.94 -18.87
C GLN A 5 21.43 37.55 -18.24
N GLY A 6 20.38 36.72 -18.40
CA GLY A 6 20.29 35.38 -17.83
C GLY A 6 19.72 35.31 -16.41
N GLN A 7 19.31 36.44 -15.82
CA GLN A 7 18.59 36.48 -14.53
C GLN A 7 17.07 36.57 -14.74
N SER A 8 16.30 36.22 -13.70
CA SER A 8 14.83 36.28 -13.72
C SER A 8 14.28 37.24 -12.68
N CYS A 9 13.11 37.81 -12.97
CA CYS A 9 12.37 38.68 -12.04
C CYS A 9 11.94 37.90 -10.80
N VAL A 10 12.22 38.43 -9.62
CA VAL A 10 11.92 37.75 -8.34
C VAL A 10 10.41 37.62 -8.08
N SER A 11 9.58 38.49 -8.65
CA SER A 11 8.12 38.45 -8.47
C SER A 11 7.42 37.46 -9.41
N CYS A 12 7.75 37.46 -10.71
CA CYS A 12 7.06 36.65 -11.71
C CYS A 12 7.86 35.45 -12.23
N SER A 13 9.11 35.28 -11.78
CA SER A 13 10.06 34.24 -12.18
C SER A 13 10.38 34.18 -13.68
N SER A 14 9.96 35.17 -14.47
CA SER A 14 10.22 35.23 -15.91
C SER A 14 11.62 35.81 -16.17
N PRO A 15 12.39 35.25 -17.13
CA PRO A 15 13.72 35.73 -17.47
C PRO A 15 13.66 37.14 -18.07
N PHE A 16 14.63 37.98 -17.76
CA PHE A 16 14.76 39.30 -18.37
C PHE A 16 15.18 39.18 -19.82
N LYS A 17 14.52 39.93 -20.70
CA LYS A 17 14.84 40.04 -22.12
C LYS A 17 15.52 41.36 -22.42
N ASP A 18 16.26 41.42 -23.53
CA ASP A 18 16.86 42.67 -24.00
C ASP A 18 15.74 43.70 -24.30
N GLY A 19 15.77 44.82 -23.59
CA GLY A 19 14.76 45.87 -23.66
C GLY A 19 13.75 45.90 -22.50
N ASP A 20 13.78 44.93 -21.58
CA ASP A 20 12.94 44.96 -20.38
C ASP A 20 13.36 46.12 -19.44
N ASP A 21 12.36 46.79 -18.87
CA ASP A 21 12.56 47.85 -17.87
C ASP A 21 12.73 47.24 -16.47
N ILE A 22 13.98 47.15 -16.03
CA ILE A 22 14.38 46.46 -14.79
C ILE A 22 14.52 47.48 -13.65
N VAL A 23 13.86 47.19 -12.52
CA VAL A 23 14.01 47.89 -11.25
C VAL A 23 14.69 46.98 -10.25
N VAL A 24 15.66 47.52 -9.52
CA VAL A 24 16.43 46.79 -8.50
C VAL A 24 16.07 47.33 -7.13
N CYS A 25 15.79 46.44 -6.18
CA CYS A 25 15.52 46.84 -4.80
C CYS A 25 16.75 47.53 -4.18
N PRO A 26 16.61 48.74 -3.62
CA PRO A 26 17.74 49.47 -3.04
C PRO A 26 18.26 48.86 -1.72
N GLN A 27 17.48 48.00 -1.05
CA GLN A 27 17.89 47.37 0.21
C GLN A 27 18.67 46.06 0.01
N CYS A 28 18.16 45.16 -0.84
CA CYS A 28 18.75 43.83 -1.02
C CYS A 28 19.26 43.54 -2.43
N GLY A 29 19.12 44.46 -3.39
CA GLY A 29 19.64 44.26 -4.75
C GLY A 29 18.85 43.29 -5.63
N SER A 30 17.67 42.81 -5.19
CA SER A 30 16.82 41.92 -5.99
C SER A 30 16.27 42.61 -7.26
N PRO A 31 16.38 42.00 -8.45
CA PRO A 31 15.88 42.56 -9.71
C PRO A 31 14.42 42.19 -10.00
N TYR A 32 13.65 43.14 -10.54
CA TYR A 32 12.24 43.01 -10.90
C TYR A 32 11.95 43.70 -12.23
N HIS A 33 10.88 43.28 -12.93
CA HIS A 33 10.24 44.16 -13.92
C HIS A 33 9.64 45.38 -13.22
N ARG A 34 9.72 46.58 -13.82
CA ARG A 34 9.14 47.81 -13.24
C ARG A 34 7.67 47.66 -12.88
N GLU A 35 6.90 46.98 -13.72
CA GLU A 35 5.48 46.72 -13.49
C GLU A 35 5.26 45.78 -12.30
N CYS A 36 6.06 44.71 -12.17
CA CYS A 36 6.01 43.79 -11.04
C CYS A 36 6.35 44.52 -9.72
N TYR A 37 7.41 45.33 -9.71
CA TYR A 37 7.79 46.08 -8.51
C TYR A 37 6.71 47.09 -8.08
N LYS A 38 6.06 47.75 -9.04
CA LYS A 38 4.95 48.67 -8.78
C LYS A 38 3.69 47.93 -8.30
N LYS A 39 3.40 46.76 -8.88
CA LYS A 39 2.25 45.92 -8.50
C LYS A 39 2.36 45.41 -7.07
N GLU A 40 3.54 44.96 -6.67
CA GLU A 40 3.80 44.46 -5.31
C GLU A 40 3.98 45.59 -4.29
N GLY A 41 4.05 46.85 -4.75
CA GLY A 41 4.22 48.02 -3.88
C GLY A 41 5.59 48.13 -3.20
N GLY A 42 6.54 47.26 -3.56
CA GLY A 42 7.86 47.17 -2.95
C GLY A 42 8.55 45.84 -3.23
N CYS A 43 9.66 45.60 -2.52
CA CYS A 43 10.39 44.33 -2.60
C CYS A 43 9.68 43.26 -1.77
N ILE A 44 9.45 42.08 -2.37
CA ILE A 44 8.76 40.96 -1.71
C ILE A 44 9.69 40.12 -0.81
N ASN A 45 11.01 40.28 -0.94
CA ASN A 45 12.00 39.53 -0.17
C ASN A 45 12.18 40.12 1.24
N THR A 46 11.14 40.03 2.07
CA THR A 46 11.18 40.51 3.46
C THR A 46 12.24 39.78 4.29
N SER A 47 12.45 38.48 4.04
CA SER A 47 13.48 37.69 4.73
C SER A 47 14.90 38.18 4.47
N LEU A 48 15.21 38.64 3.23
CA LEU A 48 16.51 39.24 2.94
C LEU A 48 16.70 40.57 3.67
N HIS A 49 15.62 41.35 3.82
CA HIS A 49 15.67 42.60 4.57
C HIS A 49 15.86 42.36 6.07
N GLU A 50 15.17 41.36 6.64
CA GLU A 50 15.28 41.00 8.05
C GLU A 50 16.68 40.44 8.39
N GLN A 51 17.29 39.70 7.47
CA GLN A 51 18.62 39.10 7.65
C GLN A 51 19.77 40.03 7.23
N GLY A 52 19.46 41.15 6.56
CA GLY A 52 20.46 42.09 6.04
C GLY A 52 21.29 41.51 4.88
N GLU A 53 20.78 40.48 4.21
CA GLU A 53 21.49 39.79 3.14
C GLU A 53 21.14 40.33 1.75
N GLY A 54 22.12 40.29 0.85
CA GLY A 54 21.97 40.70 -0.54
C GLY A 54 21.50 39.55 -1.43
N TRP A 55 20.73 39.87 -2.45
CA TRP A 55 20.35 38.94 -3.51
C TRP A 55 21.56 38.57 -4.37
N THR A 56 21.74 37.28 -4.64
CA THR A 56 22.86 36.75 -5.42
C THR A 56 22.41 36.30 -6.82
N PRO A 57 23.13 36.71 -7.89
CA PRO A 57 22.83 36.28 -9.25
C PRO A 57 23.10 34.79 -9.45
N ILE A 58 22.31 34.16 -10.32
CA ILE A 58 22.48 32.77 -10.73
C ILE A 58 23.53 32.73 -11.86
N ASP A 59 24.72 32.18 -11.61
CA ASP A 59 25.78 32.11 -12.62
C ASP A 59 25.46 31.06 -13.71
N THR A 60 25.14 31.51 -14.92
CA THR A 60 24.74 30.67 -16.06
C THR A 60 25.89 30.27 -17.00
N LYS A 61 27.16 30.44 -16.59
CA LYS A 61 28.32 30.21 -17.49
C LYS A 61 28.91 28.79 -17.54
N ASN A 62 28.31 27.79 -16.89
CA ASN A 62 28.72 26.38 -17.02
C ASN A 62 27.52 25.49 -17.40
N GLN A 63 27.01 25.67 -18.62
CA GLN A 63 26.09 24.72 -19.25
C GLN A 63 26.82 23.99 -20.39
N GLU A 64 27.89 23.26 -20.07
CA GLU A 64 28.49 22.26 -20.99
C GLU A 64 29.48 21.36 -20.23
N SER A 65 28.96 20.69 -19.20
CA SER A 65 29.44 19.43 -18.59
C SER A 65 28.81 19.30 -17.21
N CYS A 66 28.57 18.06 -16.78
CA CYS A 66 28.05 17.65 -15.47
C CYS A 66 26.51 17.58 -15.34
N GLU A 67 25.95 16.50 -15.89
CA GLU A 67 24.78 15.81 -15.32
C GLU A 67 25.08 15.38 -13.87
N ASP A 68 25.17 16.28 -12.89
CA ASP A 68 25.37 15.84 -11.50
C ASP A 68 24.99 16.84 -10.38
N SER A 69 24.21 17.88 -10.67
CA SER A 69 23.79 18.84 -9.61
C SER A 69 22.32 19.24 -9.64
N ALA A 70 21.46 18.33 -10.13
CA ALA A 70 20.01 18.35 -9.89
C ALA A 70 19.60 17.41 -8.74
N LYS A 71 20.47 17.19 -7.76
CA LYS A 71 20.12 16.57 -6.48
C LYS A 71 20.23 17.62 -5.38
N ALA A 72 19.22 18.49 -5.30
CA ALA A 72 18.72 18.81 -3.97
C ALA A 72 18.34 17.45 -3.35
N HIS A 73 19.21 16.91 -2.49
CA HIS A 73 18.92 15.73 -1.69
C HIS A 73 17.63 16.05 -0.94
N LYS A 74 16.48 15.65 -1.49
CA LYS A 74 15.23 15.68 -0.76
C LYS A 74 15.50 14.83 0.47
N THR A 75 15.60 15.43 1.64
CA THR A 75 15.71 14.70 2.90
C THR A 75 14.30 14.42 3.40
N ALA A 76 14.12 13.26 4.03
CA ALA A 76 12.87 12.84 4.61
C ALA A 76 13.11 12.48 6.08
N VAL A 77 12.33 13.11 6.94
CA VAL A 77 12.38 12.87 8.39
C VAL A 77 11.57 11.63 8.71
N CYS A 78 12.17 10.70 9.44
CA CYS A 78 11.53 9.50 9.90
C CYS A 78 10.40 9.83 10.90
N ARG A 79 9.16 9.43 10.58
CA ARG A 79 8.00 9.66 11.45
C ARG A 79 8.01 8.85 12.75
N VAL A 80 8.92 7.88 12.88
CA VAL A 80 9.03 7.00 14.06
C VAL A 80 10.10 7.48 15.03
N CYS A 81 11.28 7.89 14.55
CA CYS A 81 12.41 8.26 15.41
C CYS A 81 12.97 9.67 15.19
N GLY A 82 12.41 10.44 14.25
CA GLY A 82 12.83 11.82 13.95
C GLY A 82 14.15 11.94 13.18
N GLN A 83 14.79 10.84 12.78
CA GLN A 83 16.04 10.89 12.03
C GLN A 83 15.84 11.49 10.64
N GLU A 84 16.75 12.35 10.21
CA GLU A 84 16.86 12.77 8.81
C GLU A 84 17.54 11.69 7.96
N ASN A 85 16.90 11.36 6.85
CA ASN A 85 17.39 10.38 5.90
C ASN A 85 17.22 10.93 4.48
N SER A 86 17.81 10.28 3.47
CA SER A 86 17.48 10.58 2.08
C SER A 86 16.01 10.23 1.78
N ALA A 87 15.29 11.06 1.03
CA ALA A 87 13.95 10.77 0.51
C ALA A 87 13.96 9.70 -0.59
N GLU A 88 15.15 9.31 -1.05
CA GLU A 88 15.37 8.15 -1.88
C GLU A 88 15.58 6.88 -1.07
N ALA A 89 15.92 6.99 0.22
CA ALA A 89 16.10 5.83 1.07
C ALA A 89 14.74 5.14 1.31
N PRO A 90 14.62 3.83 1.04
CA PRO A 90 13.40 3.09 1.31
C PRO A 90 13.11 3.00 2.82
N PHE A 91 14.16 2.97 3.65
CA PHE A 91 14.07 2.82 5.10
C PHE A 91 14.95 3.81 5.84
N CYS A 92 14.59 4.08 7.10
CA CYS A 92 15.33 4.94 8.00
C CYS A 92 16.63 4.27 8.45
N SER A 93 17.74 4.98 8.33
CA SER A 93 19.08 4.52 8.75
C SER A 93 19.21 4.32 10.26
N LYS A 94 18.45 5.07 11.07
CA LYS A 94 18.52 4.99 12.54
C LYS A 94 17.59 3.94 13.14
N CYS A 95 16.38 3.80 12.60
CA CYS A 95 15.37 2.92 13.22
C CYS A 95 14.77 1.89 12.28
N GLY A 96 15.08 1.88 10.98
CA GLY A 96 14.53 0.92 10.02
C GLY A 96 13.11 1.18 9.54
N ALA A 97 12.47 2.30 9.93
CA ALA A 97 11.10 2.60 9.51
C ALA A 97 11.04 2.86 8.00
N PRO A 98 10.02 2.38 7.28
CA PRO A 98 9.87 2.74 5.88
C PRO A 98 9.65 4.25 5.76
N ILE A 99 10.51 4.91 5.00
CA ILE A 99 10.40 6.35 4.73
C ILE A 99 9.43 6.59 3.59
N ASN A 100 9.58 5.77 2.55
CA ASN A 100 8.68 5.72 1.41
C ASN A 100 8.22 4.27 1.26
N MET A 101 6.92 4.06 1.40
CA MET A 101 6.30 2.73 1.43
C MET A 101 6.34 2.02 0.06
N GLU A 102 6.26 2.79 -1.03
CA GLU A 102 6.37 2.27 -2.39
C GLU A 102 7.80 1.80 -2.67
N LYS A 103 8.80 2.63 -2.33
CA LYS A 103 10.22 2.29 -2.45
C LYS A 103 10.63 1.15 -1.51
N ALA A 104 10.16 1.15 -0.27
CA ALA A 104 10.40 0.08 0.70
C ALA A 104 9.86 -1.27 0.23
N SER A 105 8.66 -1.27 -0.35
CA SER A 105 8.09 -2.48 -0.94
C SER A 105 8.85 -2.92 -2.19
N GLY A 106 9.22 -1.99 -3.07
CA GLY A 106 9.97 -2.27 -4.30
C GLY A 106 11.39 -2.76 -4.05
N SER A 107 12.16 -2.08 -3.20
CA SER A 107 13.56 -2.41 -2.91
C SER A 107 13.69 -3.78 -2.24
N PHE A 108 12.79 -4.11 -1.31
CA PHE A 108 12.75 -5.41 -0.65
C PHE A 108 12.50 -6.55 -1.66
N TYR A 109 11.60 -6.31 -2.61
CA TYR A 109 11.27 -7.26 -3.67
C TYR A 109 12.36 -7.45 -4.70
N GLU A 110 13.06 -6.37 -5.05
CA GLU A 110 14.15 -6.36 -6.00
C GLU A 110 15.40 -7.05 -5.42
N GLN A 111 15.64 -6.89 -4.12
CA GLN A 111 16.71 -7.59 -3.40
C GLN A 111 16.45 -9.09 -3.29
N MET A 112 15.21 -9.53 -3.03
CA MET A 112 14.83 -10.96 -3.08
C MET A 112 14.88 -11.58 -4.49
N LYS A 113 14.78 -10.77 -5.56
CA LYS A 113 14.88 -11.25 -6.95
C LYS A 113 16.34 -11.46 -7.37
N ASN A 114 17.27 -10.74 -6.75
CA ASN A 114 18.69 -10.71 -7.14
C ASN A 114 19.58 -11.72 -6.36
N GLU A 115 19.01 -12.54 -5.47
CA GLU A 115 19.74 -13.60 -4.72
C GLU A 115 20.15 -14.83 -5.57
N ASN A 116 20.56 -14.63 -6.82
CA ASN A 116 21.21 -15.66 -7.65
C ASN A 116 22.74 -15.55 -7.68
N GLY A 117 23.37 -14.77 -6.80
CA GLY A 117 24.82 -14.88 -6.59
C GLY A 117 25.46 -13.64 -6.01
N ARG A 118 26.44 -13.90 -5.14
CA ARG A 118 27.39 -12.99 -4.49
C ARG A 118 26.95 -12.41 -3.14
N GLN A 119 27.37 -13.14 -2.10
CA GLN A 119 27.92 -12.53 -0.89
C GLN A 119 29.06 -11.59 -1.30
N SER A 120 28.83 -10.28 -1.24
CA SER A 120 29.87 -9.29 -0.97
C SER A 120 29.22 -7.92 -0.80
N GLY A 121 29.21 -7.42 0.43
CA GLY A 121 28.64 -6.13 0.79
C GLY A 121 27.78 -6.30 2.04
N GLN A 122 28.38 -5.94 3.18
CA GLN A 122 27.84 -5.81 4.52
C GLN A 122 26.30 -5.88 4.63
N PRO A 123 25.75 -6.72 5.52
CA PRO A 123 24.34 -7.10 5.48
C PRO A 123 23.47 -5.91 5.87
N PHE A 124 22.81 -5.29 4.89
CA PHE A 124 21.80 -4.26 5.14
C PHE A 124 20.55 -4.79 5.86
N PHE A 125 20.55 -6.08 6.24
CA PHE A 125 19.47 -6.79 6.94
C PHE A 125 19.81 -7.21 8.38
N THR A 126 21.07 -7.19 8.82
CA THR A 126 21.43 -7.71 10.17
C THR A 126 20.99 -6.81 11.31
N ASP A 127 20.64 -5.55 11.03
CA ASP A 127 20.20 -4.60 12.06
C ASP A 127 18.81 -4.02 11.80
N PHE A 128 18.00 -4.73 11.01
CA PHE A 128 16.61 -4.40 10.75
C PHE A 128 15.74 -4.66 11.99
N GLY A 129 15.88 -3.84 13.03
CA GLY A 129 14.77 -3.60 13.93
C GLY A 129 13.69 -2.88 13.12
N ILE A 130 12.78 -3.60 12.47
CA ILE A 130 11.63 -2.97 11.83
C ILE A 130 10.88 -2.24 12.96
N PRO A 131 10.80 -0.90 13.00
CA PRO A 131 10.31 -0.18 14.17
C PRO A 131 8.78 -0.11 14.19
N LEU A 132 8.13 -0.86 13.29
CA LEU A 132 6.73 -1.27 13.45
C LEU A 132 6.53 -2.25 14.62
N PHE A 133 7.63 -2.73 15.23
CA PHE A 133 7.64 -3.87 16.15
C PHE A 133 8.27 -3.55 17.51
N GLY A 134 7.94 -2.41 18.12
CA GLY A 134 8.43 -2.08 19.46
C GLY A 134 9.96 -2.13 19.57
N SER A 135 10.47 -2.30 20.79
CA SER A 135 11.91 -2.30 21.09
C SER A 135 12.65 -3.60 20.77
N GLU A 136 11.97 -4.64 20.26
CA GLU A 136 12.58 -5.92 19.89
C GLU A 136 13.06 -5.87 18.43
N ARG A 137 14.35 -6.16 18.19
CA ARG A 137 14.92 -6.26 16.84
C ARG A 137 14.53 -7.61 16.24
N TYR A 138 13.64 -7.62 15.25
CA TYR A 138 13.21 -8.82 14.54
C TYR A 138 13.91 -8.92 13.17
N THR A 139 14.69 -9.99 12.95
CA THR A 139 15.36 -10.28 11.68
C THR A 139 14.49 -11.15 10.77
N LEU A 140 14.83 -11.23 9.46
CA LEU A 140 14.16 -12.16 8.52
C LEU A 140 14.31 -13.64 8.94
N GLU A 141 15.31 -13.97 9.74
CA GLU A 141 15.55 -15.31 10.26
C GLU A 141 14.77 -15.61 11.53
N THR A 142 14.14 -14.60 12.14
CA THR A 142 13.40 -14.79 13.39
C THR A 142 12.28 -15.81 13.19
N ASP A 143 12.27 -16.85 14.03
CA ASP A 143 11.20 -17.84 14.01
C ASP A 143 9.89 -17.25 14.50
N LEU A 144 8.86 -17.43 13.68
CA LEU A 144 7.49 -17.02 13.92
C LEU A 144 6.60 -18.25 13.80
N ASP A 145 6.49 -19.00 14.89
CA ASP A 145 5.56 -20.14 15.00
C ASP A 145 5.89 -21.24 13.96
N GLY A 146 7.19 -21.57 13.82
CA GLY A 146 7.72 -22.65 12.97
C GLY A 146 8.14 -22.24 11.55
N ASN A 147 7.96 -20.98 11.17
CA ASN A 147 8.44 -20.42 9.91
C ASN A 147 9.15 -19.10 10.15
N THR A 148 10.13 -18.76 9.32
CA THR A 148 10.87 -17.50 9.52
C THR A 148 10.04 -16.29 9.09
N ALA A 149 10.35 -15.12 9.65
CA ALA A 149 9.75 -13.86 9.21
C ALA A 149 9.95 -13.62 7.70
N GLY A 150 11.11 -14.00 7.15
CA GLY A 150 11.45 -13.96 5.73
C GLY A 150 10.58 -14.87 4.86
N GLU A 151 10.24 -16.07 5.35
CA GLU A 151 9.32 -16.97 4.66
C GLU A 151 7.91 -16.36 4.60
N TYR A 152 7.44 -15.74 5.69
CA TYR A 152 6.16 -15.03 5.66
C TYR A 152 6.18 -13.77 4.78
N THR A 153 7.25 -12.99 4.76
CA THR A 153 7.34 -11.82 3.88
C THR A 153 7.28 -12.26 2.41
N SER A 154 7.97 -13.35 2.07
CA SER A 154 7.95 -13.95 0.73
C SER A 154 6.56 -14.42 0.35
N TYR A 155 5.85 -15.05 1.30
CA TYR A 155 4.49 -15.53 1.09
C TYR A 155 3.48 -14.38 0.94
N VAL A 156 3.54 -13.36 1.79
CA VAL A 156 2.57 -12.25 1.78
C VAL A 156 2.71 -11.39 0.53
N GLY A 157 3.96 -11.11 0.18
CA GLY A 157 4.33 -10.26 -0.92
C GLY A 157 4.27 -8.75 -0.62
N ASN A 158 3.74 -7.93 -1.55
CA ASN A 158 3.96 -6.47 -1.61
C ASN A 158 3.53 -5.77 -0.33
N ASN A 159 2.53 -6.33 0.34
CA ASN A 159 1.95 -5.77 1.55
C ASN A 159 2.51 -6.38 2.85
N TRP A 160 3.73 -6.92 2.84
CA TRP A 160 4.33 -7.57 4.01
C TRP A 160 4.37 -6.65 5.24
N ILE A 161 4.65 -5.36 5.05
CA ILE A 161 4.66 -4.34 6.12
C ILE A 161 3.34 -4.31 6.90
N TYR A 162 2.19 -4.55 6.24
CA TYR A 162 0.88 -4.60 6.89
C TYR A 162 0.60 -5.93 7.61
N PHE A 163 1.07 -7.06 7.08
CA PHE A 163 0.71 -8.40 7.57
C PHE A 163 1.68 -8.95 8.61
N ILE A 164 2.99 -8.73 8.47
CA ILE A 164 3.98 -9.30 9.40
C ILE A 164 3.73 -8.84 10.86
N PRO A 165 3.44 -7.56 11.16
CA PRO A 165 3.07 -7.15 12.53
C PRO A 165 1.87 -7.91 13.09
N LYS A 166 0.92 -8.26 12.23
CA LYS A 166 -0.27 -9.02 12.64
C LYS A 166 0.08 -10.48 12.87
N PHE A 167 0.89 -11.07 12.00
CA PHE A 167 1.33 -12.46 12.12
C PHE A 167 2.10 -12.69 13.42
N MET A 168 2.96 -11.75 13.82
CA MET A 168 3.63 -11.81 15.12
C MET A 168 2.64 -11.75 16.30
N ARG A 169 1.63 -10.87 16.24
CA ARG A 169 0.57 -10.83 17.27
C ARG A 169 -0.25 -12.12 17.30
N PHE A 170 -0.53 -12.71 16.13
CA PHE A 170 -1.23 -13.98 16.01
C PHE A 170 -0.42 -15.14 16.60
N ALA A 171 0.89 -15.15 16.41
CA ALA A 171 1.81 -16.11 17.03
C ALA A 171 1.78 -16.01 18.57
N LYS A 172 1.68 -14.78 19.11
CA LYS A 172 1.50 -14.50 20.55
C LYS A 172 0.04 -14.71 21.06
N ARG A 173 -0.79 -15.48 20.33
CA ARG A 173 -2.20 -15.84 20.63
C ARG A 173 -3.25 -14.73 20.50
N ASN A 174 -2.93 -13.51 20.07
CA ASN A 174 -3.95 -12.48 19.83
C ASN A 174 -4.54 -12.59 18.43
N ARG A 175 -5.74 -13.18 18.29
CA ARG A 175 -6.38 -13.56 17.01
C ARG A 175 -7.18 -12.46 16.31
N VAL A 176 -7.31 -11.28 16.91
CA VAL A 176 -8.22 -10.24 16.40
C VAL A 176 -7.42 -9.16 15.68
N SER A 177 -7.81 -8.86 14.44
CA SER A 177 -7.30 -7.69 13.72
C SER A 177 -8.23 -7.29 12.61
N PHE A 178 -8.78 -6.08 12.69
CA PHE A 178 -9.69 -5.57 11.68
C PHE A 178 -9.03 -5.41 10.30
N ASN A 179 -9.75 -5.79 9.26
CA ASN A 179 -9.43 -5.68 7.85
C ASN A 179 -10.61 -5.02 7.13
N PHE A 180 -10.42 -3.78 6.72
CA PHE A 180 -11.48 -2.98 6.09
C PHE A 180 -11.91 -3.55 4.73
N SER A 181 -10.98 -4.04 3.91
CA SER A 181 -11.29 -4.63 2.61
C SER A 181 -12.13 -5.90 2.74
N ALA A 182 -11.80 -6.76 3.71
CA ALA A 182 -12.57 -7.97 3.99
C ALA A 182 -13.95 -7.67 4.62
N PHE A 183 -14.09 -6.55 5.33
CA PHE A 183 -15.38 -6.10 5.85
C PHE A 183 -16.33 -5.67 4.73
N ILE A 184 -15.86 -4.82 3.81
CA ILE A 184 -16.71 -4.30 2.73
C ILE A 184 -16.91 -5.33 1.61
N PHE A 185 -15.87 -6.11 1.28
CA PHE A 185 -15.90 -7.06 0.17
C PHE A 185 -15.37 -8.44 0.59
N PRO A 186 -16.10 -9.19 1.45
CA PRO A 186 -15.55 -10.41 2.03
C PRO A 186 -15.16 -11.46 0.99
N HIS A 187 -16.09 -11.87 0.14
CA HIS A 187 -15.86 -12.90 -0.87
C HIS A 187 -14.74 -12.49 -1.84
N LEU A 188 -14.79 -11.27 -2.38
CA LEU A 188 -13.75 -10.74 -3.27
C LEU A 188 -12.37 -10.70 -2.59
N TYR A 189 -12.30 -10.25 -1.34
CA TYR A 189 -11.04 -10.20 -0.58
C TYR A 189 -10.41 -11.59 -0.41
N PHE A 190 -11.21 -12.58 -0.01
CA PHE A 190 -10.70 -13.94 0.21
C PHE A 190 -10.22 -14.56 -1.11
N PHE A 191 -10.96 -14.42 -2.21
CA PHE A 191 -10.48 -14.87 -3.53
C PHE A 191 -9.21 -14.14 -3.97
N TYR A 192 -9.16 -12.82 -3.80
CA TYR A 192 -7.98 -12.01 -4.11
C TYR A 192 -6.73 -12.48 -3.36
N ARG A 193 -6.85 -12.92 -2.09
CA ARG A 193 -5.75 -13.49 -1.30
C ARG A 193 -5.56 -15.00 -1.47
N LYS A 194 -6.14 -15.59 -2.53
CA LYS A 194 -6.06 -17.02 -2.84
C LYS A 194 -6.62 -17.92 -1.72
N MET A 195 -7.58 -17.42 -0.96
CA MET A 195 -8.30 -18.15 0.09
C MET A 195 -9.62 -18.67 -0.47
N ILE A 196 -9.54 -19.63 -1.39
CA ILE A 196 -10.69 -20.09 -2.19
C ILE A 196 -11.81 -20.67 -1.30
N PRO A 197 -11.56 -21.57 -0.34
CA PRO A 197 -12.64 -22.14 0.48
C PRO A 197 -13.39 -21.07 1.28
N GLU A 198 -12.66 -20.15 1.91
CA GLU A 198 -13.23 -19.04 2.66
C GLU A 198 -13.97 -18.07 1.73
N GLY A 199 -13.44 -17.83 0.52
CA GLY A 199 -14.09 -17.01 -0.51
C GLY A 199 -15.40 -17.59 -0.99
N VAL A 200 -15.46 -18.90 -1.27
CA VAL A 200 -16.70 -19.61 -1.67
C VAL A 200 -17.72 -19.55 -0.54
N LEU A 201 -17.30 -19.83 0.70
CA LEU A 201 -18.19 -19.76 1.87
C LEU A 201 -18.80 -18.37 2.03
N MET A 202 -17.97 -17.32 1.95
CA MET A 202 -18.45 -15.95 2.04
C MET A 202 -19.33 -15.56 0.85
N LEU A 203 -19.06 -16.07 -0.35
CA LEU A 203 -19.87 -15.79 -1.54
C LEU A 203 -21.28 -16.37 -1.38
N ILE A 204 -21.38 -17.66 -1.04
CA ILE A 204 -22.66 -18.33 -0.80
C ILE A 204 -23.42 -17.64 0.34
N GLY A 205 -22.75 -17.39 1.46
CA GLY A 205 -23.36 -16.70 2.60
C GLY A 205 -23.87 -15.31 2.24
N THR A 206 -23.10 -14.54 1.46
CA THR A 206 -23.50 -13.20 0.98
C THR A 206 -24.74 -13.29 0.08
N ILE A 207 -24.76 -14.21 -0.88
CA ILE A 207 -25.91 -14.38 -1.79
C ILE A 207 -27.15 -14.77 -1.00
N LEU A 208 -27.10 -15.85 -0.22
CA LEU A 208 -28.25 -16.37 0.52
C LEU A 208 -28.85 -15.35 1.48
N THR A 209 -28.01 -14.63 2.22
CA THR A 209 -28.49 -13.60 3.17
C THR A 209 -28.98 -12.32 2.49
N SER A 210 -28.60 -12.07 1.23
CA SER A 210 -29.08 -10.91 0.48
C SER A 210 -30.46 -11.12 -0.16
N ILE A 211 -30.91 -12.36 -0.37
CA ILE A 211 -32.14 -12.68 -1.12
C ILE A 211 -33.35 -11.89 -0.61
N PRO A 212 -33.70 -11.90 0.69
CA PRO A 212 -34.89 -11.20 1.16
C PRO A 212 -34.82 -9.68 0.96
N SER A 213 -33.64 -9.08 1.13
CA SER A 213 -33.45 -7.64 0.92
C SER A 213 -33.55 -7.25 -0.55
N THR A 214 -33.05 -8.10 -1.44
CA THR A 214 -33.20 -7.91 -2.89
C THR A 214 -34.67 -8.01 -3.28
N LEU A 215 -35.39 -9.04 -2.79
CA LEU A 215 -36.83 -9.19 -3.05
C LEU A 215 -37.62 -7.99 -2.55
N PHE A 216 -37.39 -7.57 -1.30
CA PHE A 216 -38.02 -6.39 -0.72
C PHE A 216 -37.86 -5.17 -1.62
N THR A 217 -36.62 -4.88 -2.04
CA THR A 217 -36.31 -3.72 -2.90
C THR A 217 -37.03 -3.82 -4.25
N PHE A 218 -37.02 -4.99 -4.90
CA PHE A 218 -37.64 -5.14 -6.22
C PHE A 218 -39.16 -5.10 -6.18
N ILE A 219 -39.78 -5.60 -5.12
CA ILE A 219 -41.24 -5.51 -4.92
C ILE A 219 -41.64 -4.05 -4.68
N GLU A 220 -40.95 -3.34 -3.78
CA GLU A 220 -41.20 -1.92 -3.48
C GLU A 220 -41.00 -1.01 -4.70
N MET A 221 -40.00 -1.30 -5.54
CA MET A 221 -39.79 -0.58 -6.81
C MET A 221 -40.81 -0.96 -7.91
N GLY A 222 -41.72 -1.89 -7.65
CA GLY A 222 -42.78 -2.30 -8.57
C GLY A 222 -42.34 -3.27 -9.66
N TYR A 223 -41.13 -3.84 -9.59
CA TYR A 223 -40.64 -4.83 -10.56
C TYR A 223 -41.28 -6.22 -10.37
N LEU A 224 -41.76 -6.54 -9.16
CA LEU A 224 -42.39 -7.82 -8.79
C LEU A 224 -43.78 -7.60 -8.16
N PRO A 225 -44.75 -7.00 -8.88
CA PRO A 225 -46.03 -6.58 -8.28
C PRO A 225 -46.90 -7.75 -7.81
N SER A 226 -46.77 -8.91 -8.46
CA SER A 226 -47.46 -10.16 -8.07
C SER A 226 -47.04 -10.68 -6.71
N LEU A 227 -45.89 -10.26 -6.17
CA LEU A 227 -45.36 -10.68 -4.87
C LEU A 227 -45.56 -9.63 -3.76
N SER A 228 -46.27 -8.53 -4.04
CA SER A 228 -46.52 -7.43 -3.07
C SER A 228 -47.11 -7.90 -1.74
N TYR A 229 -48.03 -8.87 -1.79
CA TYR A 229 -48.67 -9.44 -0.60
C TYR A 229 -47.68 -10.10 0.39
N ILE A 230 -46.48 -10.47 -0.06
CA ILE A 230 -45.47 -11.11 0.79
C ILE A 230 -44.86 -10.11 1.77
N LEU A 231 -44.83 -8.82 1.45
CA LEU A 231 -44.23 -7.79 2.33
C LEU A 231 -45.02 -7.61 3.64
N ASP A 232 -46.33 -7.85 3.61
CA ASP A 232 -47.20 -7.80 4.78
C ASP A 232 -47.12 -9.08 5.64
N SER A 233 -46.45 -10.13 5.15
CA SER A 233 -46.33 -11.39 5.88
C SER A 233 -45.35 -11.26 7.06
N PRO A 234 -45.78 -11.55 8.30
CA PRO A 234 -44.88 -11.57 9.46
C PRO A 234 -43.70 -12.54 9.29
N LEU A 235 -43.92 -13.64 8.57
CA LEU A 235 -42.86 -14.62 8.28
C LEU A 235 -41.77 -14.00 7.40
N PHE A 236 -42.16 -13.30 6.33
CA PHE A 236 -41.20 -12.65 5.44
C PHE A 236 -40.44 -11.53 6.16
N GLN A 237 -41.12 -10.71 6.95
CA GLN A 237 -40.47 -9.66 7.75
C GLN A 237 -39.42 -10.21 8.71
N ASN A 238 -39.72 -11.32 9.40
CA ASN A 238 -38.76 -11.99 10.27
C ASN A 238 -37.56 -12.56 9.49
N ILE A 239 -37.81 -13.21 8.34
CA ILE A 239 -36.74 -13.71 7.46
C ILE A 239 -35.87 -12.55 6.97
N TYR A 240 -36.47 -11.45 6.51
CA TYR A 240 -35.77 -10.24 6.07
C TYR A 240 -34.87 -9.67 7.18
N LEU A 241 -35.39 -9.53 8.40
CA LEU A 241 -34.61 -9.01 9.53
C LEU A 241 -33.45 -9.94 9.90
N ILE A 242 -33.70 -11.25 10.03
CA ILE A 242 -32.66 -12.24 10.37
C ILE A 242 -31.59 -12.27 9.28
N SER A 243 -31.99 -12.34 8.01
CA SER A 243 -31.06 -12.35 6.88
C SER A 243 -30.24 -11.05 6.80
N SER A 244 -30.86 -9.89 7.05
CA SER A 244 -30.15 -8.60 7.11
C SER A 244 -29.12 -8.58 8.22
N PHE A 245 -29.49 -9.03 9.43
CA PHE A 245 -28.55 -9.14 10.54
C PHE A 245 -27.39 -10.07 10.22
N LEU A 246 -27.68 -11.26 9.67
CA LEU A 246 -26.66 -12.23 9.26
C LEU A 246 -25.74 -11.67 8.16
N PHE A 247 -26.28 -10.93 7.19
CA PHE A 247 -25.50 -10.29 6.13
C PHE A 247 -24.43 -9.35 6.69
N TYR A 248 -24.81 -8.49 7.64
CA TYR A 248 -23.87 -7.58 8.31
C TYR A 248 -22.94 -8.30 9.28
N ALA A 249 -23.43 -9.31 10.01
CA ALA A 249 -22.63 -10.11 10.94
C ALA A 249 -21.53 -10.89 10.21
N LEU A 250 -21.83 -11.47 9.04
CA LEU A 250 -20.85 -12.14 8.19
C LEU A 250 -19.74 -11.19 7.72
N ARG A 251 -20.10 -9.97 7.31
CA ARG A 251 -19.14 -8.92 6.92
C ARG A 251 -18.27 -8.50 8.08
N LEU A 252 -18.86 -8.28 9.26
CA LEU A 252 -18.13 -7.94 10.48
C LEU A 252 -17.14 -9.04 10.86
N ALA A 253 -17.59 -10.31 10.86
CA ALA A 253 -16.75 -11.46 11.14
C ALA A 253 -15.59 -11.58 10.15
N ALA A 254 -15.85 -11.40 8.84
CA ALA A 254 -14.80 -11.36 7.84
C ALA A 254 -13.81 -10.23 8.10
N GLY A 255 -14.29 -9.02 8.41
CA GLY A 255 -13.43 -7.89 8.78
C GLY A 255 -12.54 -8.20 9.98
N VAL A 256 -13.07 -8.82 11.02
CA VAL A 256 -12.34 -9.11 12.27
C VAL A 256 -11.32 -10.25 12.11
N PHE A 257 -11.65 -11.29 11.36
CA PHE A 257 -10.89 -12.55 11.33
C PHE A 257 -10.12 -12.82 10.04
N ALA A 258 -10.33 -12.06 8.96
CA ALA A 258 -9.67 -12.31 7.68
C ALA A 258 -8.14 -12.38 7.76
N ASN A 259 -7.52 -11.47 8.52
CA ASN A 259 -6.07 -11.46 8.71
C ASN A 259 -5.57 -12.71 9.44
N TRP A 260 -6.31 -13.18 10.44
CA TRP A 260 -5.98 -14.38 11.20
C TRP A 260 -6.17 -15.66 10.38
N LEU A 261 -7.24 -15.75 9.59
CA LEU A 261 -7.46 -16.85 8.66
C LEU A 261 -6.32 -16.91 7.62
N TYR A 262 -5.90 -15.75 7.09
CA TYR A 262 -4.79 -15.66 6.16
C TYR A 262 -3.46 -16.10 6.79
N TYR A 263 -3.19 -15.71 8.05
CA TYR A 263 -2.04 -16.21 8.81
C TYR A 263 -2.05 -17.74 8.94
N ARG A 264 -3.19 -18.33 9.32
CA ARG A 264 -3.33 -19.79 9.45
C ARG A 264 -3.13 -20.51 8.13
N LYS A 265 -3.55 -19.91 7.01
CA LYS A 265 -3.27 -20.43 5.66
C LYS A 265 -1.77 -20.36 5.36
N ALA A 266 -1.16 -19.19 5.52
CA ALA A 266 0.27 -18.97 5.27
C ALA A 266 1.14 -19.96 6.06
N LYS A 267 0.91 -20.08 7.37
CA LYS A 267 1.63 -21.00 8.25
C LYS A 267 1.59 -22.44 7.72
N ARG A 268 0.41 -22.92 7.34
CA ARG A 268 0.21 -24.30 6.83
C ARG A 268 0.85 -24.52 5.48
N GLU A 269 0.73 -23.57 4.54
CA GLU A 269 1.28 -23.73 3.20
C GLU A 269 2.80 -23.65 3.17
N ILE A 270 3.39 -22.72 3.93
CA ILE A 270 4.86 -22.63 4.05
C ILE A 270 5.42 -23.92 4.64
N ALA A 271 4.82 -24.43 5.73
CA ALA A 271 5.23 -25.69 6.35
C ALA A 271 5.17 -26.87 5.35
N LYS A 272 4.09 -26.98 4.56
CA LYS A 272 3.94 -28.00 3.52
C LYS A 272 5.00 -27.89 2.41
N ILE A 273 5.35 -26.67 2.01
CA ILE A 273 6.38 -26.45 0.99
C ILE A 273 7.75 -26.87 1.53
N LYS A 274 8.05 -26.55 2.79
CA LYS A 274 9.30 -26.97 3.46
C LYS A 274 9.42 -28.48 3.55
N GLU A 275 8.36 -29.16 3.97
CA GLU A 275 8.32 -30.63 4.04
C GLU A 275 8.56 -31.27 2.67
N LYS A 276 7.86 -30.79 1.62
CA LYS A 276 8.07 -31.28 0.24
C LYS A 276 9.49 -31.04 -0.27
N GLY A 277 10.09 -29.88 0.04
CA GLY A 277 11.46 -29.56 -0.34
C GLY A 277 12.50 -30.45 0.35
N GLN A 278 12.28 -30.81 1.61
CA GLN A 278 13.15 -31.72 2.37
C GLN A 278 13.06 -33.17 1.86
N VAL A 279 11.87 -33.64 1.50
CA VAL A 279 11.67 -34.98 0.91
C VAL A 279 12.40 -35.12 -0.43
N LEU A 280 12.43 -34.06 -1.25
CA LEU A 280 13.14 -34.06 -2.53
C LEU A 280 14.67 -33.99 -2.37
N ALA A 281 15.18 -33.32 -1.34
CA ALA A 281 16.62 -33.25 -1.05
C ALA A 281 17.20 -34.56 -0.45
N ALA A 282 16.35 -35.45 0.05
CA ALA A 282 16.73 -36.78 0.52
C ALA A 282 16.98 -37.80 -0.63
N GLY A 283 16.76 -37.41 -1.88
CA GLY A 283 17.27 -38.10 -3.07
C GLY A 283 18.38 -37.28 -3.73
N ASP A 284 19.60 -37.79 -3.71
CA ASP A 284 20.85 -37.42 -4.41
C ASP A 284 20.90 -36.15 -5.31
N SER A 285 20.46 -34.98 -4.85
CA SER A 285 20.68 -33.71 -5.56
C SER A 285 20.68 -32.51 -4.62
N PRO A 286 21.88 -31.96 -4.28
CA PRO A 286 22.01 -30.81 -3.41
C PRO A 286 21.93 -29.52 -4.23
N MET A 287 20.72 -29.13 -4.59
CA MET A 287 20.37 -27.72 -4.83
C MET A 287 18.94 -27.59 -4.31
N LEU A 288 18.50 -26.55 -3.62
CA LEU A 288 18.26 -25.26 -4.24
C LEU A 288 17.54 -24.42 -3.14
N SER A 289 18.19 -23.40 -2.56
CA SER A 289 17.54 -22.44 -1.65
C SER A 289 16.61 -21.46 -2.40
N SER A 290 16.85 -21.29 -3.70
CA SER A 290 16.10 -20.43 -4.65
C SER A 290 14.63 -20.85 -4.94
N PRO A 291 14.26 -22.13 -5.22
CA PRO A 291 12.91 -22.57 -5.58
C PRO A 291 12.01 -22.67 -4.36
N LYS A 292 12.58 -22.82 -3.16
CA LYS A 292 11.79 -22.83 -1.92
C LYS A 292 11.10 -21.47 -1.80
N ASN A 293 11.89 -20.40 -1.94
CA ASN A 293 11.38 -19.04 -1.87
C ASN A 293 10.45 -18.72 -3.05
N GLU A 294 10.77 -19.22 -4.26
CA GLU A 294 9.89 -19.08 -5.42
C GLU A 294 8.54 -19.81 -5.25
N ALA A 295 8.55 -21.05 -4.75
CA ALA A 295 7.35 -21.83 -4.46
C ALA A 295 6.50 -21.18 -3.36
N ILE A 296 7.14 -20.63 -2.31
CA ILE A 296 6.45 -19.87 -1.26
C ILE A 296 5.78 -18.62 -1.86
N ARG A 297 6.48 -17.87 -2.73
CA ARG A 297 5.93 -16.70 -3.42
C ARG A 297 4.77 -17.05 -4.34
N ALA A 298 4.86 -18.16 -5.07
CA ALA A 298 3.82 -18.64 -5.98
C ALA A 298 2.56 -19.07 -5.22
N ALA A 299 2.71 -19.74 -4.07
CA ALA A 299 1.59 -20.16 -3.22
C ALA A 299 0.86 -18.96 -2.57
N GLY A 300 1.62 -17.95 -2.16
CA GLY A 300 1.10 -16.76 -1.49
C GLY A 300 0.69 -15.61 -2.42
N GLY A 301 0.71 -14.40 -1.88
CA GLY A 301 0.49 -13.17 -2.62
C GLY A 301 -0.98 -12.87 -2.90
N THR A 302 -1.23 -12.34 -4.09
CA THR A 302 -2.56 -11.88 -4.55
C THR A 302 -2.85 -12.41 -5.95
N SER A 303 -4.12 -12.59 -6.30
CA SER A 303 -4.56 -13.05 -7.62
C SER A 303 -5.71 -12.19 -8.13
N VAL A 304 -5.42 -11.35 -9.14
CA VAL A 304 -6.44 -10.53 -9.83
C VAL A 304 -7.37 -11.41 -10.65
N ILE A 305 -6.88 -12.53 -11.17
CA ILE A 305 -7.68 -13.51 -11.91
C ILE A 305 -8.77 -14.12 -11.00
N TYR A 306 -8.41 -14.53 -9.77
CA TYR A 306 -9.40 -15.06 -8.82
C TYR A 306 -10.40 -14.00 -8.38
N LEU A 307 -9.95 -12.75 -8.21
CA LEU A 307 -10.84 -11.62 -7.95
C LEU A 307 -11.85 -11.43 -9.09
N ALA A 308 -11.40 -11.46 -10.36
CA ALA A 308 -12.26 -11.31 -11.52
C ALA A 308 -13.29 -12.44 -11.62
N PHE A 309 -12.86 -13.70 -11.44
CA PHE A 309 -13.79 -14.83 -11.41
C PHE A 309 -14.83 -14.69 -10.29
N ALA A 310 -14.41 -14.29 -9.09
CA ALA A 310 -15.32 -14.09 -7.97
C ALA A 310 -16.33 -12.96 -8.23
N ALA A 311 -15.90 -11.86 -8.84
CA ALA A 311 -16.77 -10.75 -9.20
C ALA A 311 -17.80 -11.17 -10.26
N VAL A 312 -17.37 -11.87 -11.31
CA VAL A 312 -18.27 -12.40 -12.34
C VAL A 312 -19.25 -13.40 -11.75
N ALA A 313 -18.78 -14.34 -10.92
CA ALA A 313 -19.65 -15.31 -10.24
C ALA A 313 -20.68 -14.61 -9.35
N TYR A 314 -20.28 -13.60 -8.58
CA TYR A 314 -21.20 -12.81 -7.76
C TYR A 314 -22.26 -12.10 -8.60
N MET A 315 -21.87 -11.48 -9.72
CA MET A 315 -22.80 -10.81 -10.63
C MET A 315 -23.81 -11.81 -11.24
N ILE A 316 -23.34 -12.94 -11.77
CA ILE A 316 -24.19 -13.97 -12.37
C ILE A 316 -25.16 -14.53 -11.32
N LEU A 317 -24.67 -14.91 -10.15
CA LEU A 317 -25.52 -15.46 -9.08
C LEU A 317 -26.57 -14.45 -8.61
N SER A 318 -26.21 -13.17 -8.48
CA SER A 318 -27.14 -12.12 -8.09
C SER A 318 -28.23 -11.90 -9.16
N LEU A 319 -27.86 -11.94 -10.44
CA LEU A 319 -28.81 -11.85 -11.56
C LEU A 319 -29.73 -13.08 -11.60
N LEU A 320 -29.20 -14.28 -11.37
CA LEU A 320 -30.00 -15.50 -11.33
C LEU A 320 -31.06 -15.46 -10.22
N VAL A 321 -30.74 -14.92 -9.04
CA VAL A 321 -31.72 -14.72 -7.95
C VAL A 321 -32.89 -13.85 -8.44
N ILE A 322 -32.60 -12.75 -9.13
CA ILE A 322 -33.63 -11.83 -9.65
C ILE A 322 -34.45 -12.51 -10.75
N LEU A 323 -33.79 -13.19 -11.70
CA LEU A 323 -34.47 -13.88 -12.79
C LEU A 323 -35.40 -14.98 -12.28
N VAL A 324 -34.97 -15.76 -11.29
CA VAL A 324 -35.81 -16.78 -10.65
C VAL A 324 -37.00 -16.16 -9.94
N ALA A 325 -36.85 -14.97 -9.34
CA ALA A 325 -37.96 -14.26 -8.71
C ALA A 325 -38.99 -13.68 -9.70
N MET A 326 -38.61 -13.53 -10.98
CA MET A 326 -39.48 -13.03 -12.05
C MET A 326 -40.27 -14.14 -12.77
N LEU A 327 -39.86 -15.40 -12.64
CA LEU A 327 -40.53 -16.58 -13.23
C LEU A 327 -41.70 -17.04 -12.35
#